data_AF-A0A833WF63-F1
#
_entry.id   AF-A0A833WF63-F1
#
_cell.length_a   1.000
_cell.length_b   1.000
_cell.length_c   1.000
_cell.angle_alpha   90.00
_cell.angle_beta   90.00
_cell.angle_gamma   90.00
#
_symmetry.space_group_name_H-M   'P 1'
#
loop_
_entity.id
_entity.type
_entity.pdbx_description
1 polymer ?
#
loop_
_entity_poly.entity_id
_entity_poly.type
_entity_poly.pdbx_seq_one_letter_code
_entity_poly.pdbx_strand_id
1 'polypeptide(L)'
;MKACQIQSQGLIVLLCLVNLLNYIDRGIIPGAPQSFRRFITSSLGVAVTDQSVYLGLLSSSFIIGHSILSIVFGYFASTHRPFRIISLGTSIWIVAIIICAISEHVNSYALLIVGRVLSGVGEASFQCVAPPFIDRHAPPARRSFYVGIYLASVIVGTAIGFVYGSLFAESSLTWAGAFYFEAILMACLIFCCLFCVPDELNVVPPTDDEAALRKPLVSTNEFASEVMSLSRESRDTVDKNAAELSPTEYADKLGVLIERPHKENSESFLQTWWEILSDVPFLLVVLAHGAYTFTLGVFNAFGPDVFIGLGLFSDETSALCA
;
A
#
# COMPACT_ATOMS: atom_id res chain seq x y z
N MET A 1 -30.69 -10.19 -6.34
CA MET A 1 -29.56 -10.73 -7.14
C MET A 1 -28.45 -11.11 -6.17
N LYS A 2 -28.14 -12.41 -6.01
CA LYS A 2 -26.97 -12.83 -5.24
C LYS A 2 -25.75 -12.47 -6.08
N ALA A 3 -25.08 -11.36 -5.74
CA ALA A 3 -23.84 -10.98 -6.41
C ALA A 3 -22.83 -12.12 -6.27
N CYS A 4 -22.06 -12.37 -7.32
CA CYS A 4 -20.99 -13.36 -7.37
C CYS A 4 -19.98 -13.06 -6.25
N GLN A 5 -20.10 -13.75 -5.11
CA GLN A 5 -19.17 -13.56 -3.99
C GLN A 5 -17.82 -14.15 -4.37
N ILE A 6 -16.82 -13.28 -4.51
CA ILE A 6 -15.45 -13.70 -4.80
C ILE A 6 -14.85 -14.29 -3.52
N GLN A 7 -14.28 -15.49 -3.62
CA GLN A 7 -13.53 -16.12 -2.52
C GLN A 7 -12.31 -15.27 -2.16
N SER A 8 -11.83 -15.31 -0.90
CA SER A 8 -10.73 -14.47 -0.40
C SER A 8 -9.49 -14.43 -1.30
N GLN A 9 -9.21 -15.50 -2.04
CA GLN A 9 -8.11 -15.57 -3.01
C GLN A 9 -8.33 -14.68 -4.24
N GLY A 10 -9.55 -14.65 -4.80
CA GLY A 10 -9.85 -13.78 -5.94
C GLY A 10 -9.80 -12.29 -5.57
N LEU A 11 -10.05 -11.97 -4.29
CA LEU A 11 -9.91 -10.62 -3.78
C LEU A 11 -8.45 -10.17 -3.69
N ILE A 12 -7.56 -11.07 -3.27
CA ILE A 12 -6.11 -10.83 -3.29
C ILE A 12 -5.63 -10.60 -4.73
N VAL A 13 -6.10 -11.40 -5.69
CA VAL A 13 -5.79 -11.21 -7.12
C VAL A 13 -6.28 -9.85 -7.61
N LEU A 14 -7.49 -9.45 -7.23
CA LEU A 14 -8.04 -8.13 -7.57
C LEU A 14 -7.19 -6.99 -7.02
N LEU A 15 -6.74 -7.08 -5.76
CA LEU A 15 -5.80 -6.10 -5.19
C LEU A 15 -4.46 -6.10 -5.94
N CYS A 16 -3.95 -7.26 -6.36
CA CYS A 16 -2.73 -7.32 -7.17
C CYS A 16 -2.90 -6.65 -8.55
N LEU A 17 -4.09 -6.75 -9.15
CA LEU A 17 -4.42 -6.07 -10.42
C LEU A 17 -4.53 -4.55 -10.25
N VAL A 18 -5.17 -4.09 -9.16
CA VAL A 18 -5.20 -2.66 -8.82
C VAL A 18 -3.79 -2.15 -8.58
N ASN A 19 -2.95 -2.90 -7.87
CA ASN A 19 -1.55 -2.54 -7.67
C ASN A 19 -0.79 -2.47 -9.00
N LEU A 20 -0.97 -3.48 -9.87
CA LEU A 20 -0.36 -3.49 -11.19
C LEU A 20 -0.71 -2.22 -11.99
N LEU A 21 -1.98 -1.82 -11.97
CA LEU A 21 -2.44 -0.61 -12.66
C LEU A 21 -1.83 0.67 -12.06
N ASN A 22 -1.78 0.79 -10.74
CA ASN A 22 -1.09 1.92 -10.09
C ASN A 22 0.38 2.06 -10.52
N TYR A 23 1.08 0.93 -10.71
CA TYR A 23 2.46 0.96 -11.19
C TYR A 23 2.58 1.17 -12.70
N ILE A 24 1.54 0.88 -13.48
CA ILE A 24 1.44 1.29 -14.88
C ILE A 24 1.37 2.82 -14.96
N ASP A 25 0.52 3.51 -14.18
CA ASP A 25 0.47 4.99 -14.09
C ASP A 25 1.86 5.60 -13.87
N ARG A 26 2.60 5.07 -12.89
CA ARG A 26 3.96 5.55 -12.57
C ARG A 26 4.94 5.39 -13.74
N GLY A 27 4.69 4.44 -14.65
CA GLY A 27 5.48 4.22 -15.85
C GLY A 27 5.07 5.09 -17.05
N ILE A 28 3.90 5.73 -17.06
CA ILE A 28 3.43 6.51 -18.23
C ILE A 28 4.37 7.69 -18.53
N ILE A 29 4.71 8.48 -17.50
CA ILE A 29 5.53 9.69 -17.68
C ILE A 29 6.95 9.34 -18.15
N PRO A 30 7.68 8.42 -17.49
CA PRO A 30 9.01 8.02 -17.95
C PRO A 30 8.99 7.23 -19.27
N GLY A 31 7.87 6.61 -19.63
CA GLY A 31 7.68 5.92 -20.91
C GLY A 31 7.54 6.86 -22.11
N ALA A 32 7.09 8.10 -21.89
CA ALA A 32 6.88 9.10 -22.94
C ALA A 32 7.62 10.43 -22.68
N PRO A 33 8.92 10.42 -22.34
CA PRO A 33 9.60 11.60 -21.82
C PRO A 33 9.66 12.74 -22.84
N GLN A 34 9.78 12.41 -24.14
CA GLN A 34 9.83 13.42 -25.21
C GLN A 34 8.50 14.16 -25.38
N SER A 35 7.37 13.45 -25.26
CA SER A 35 6.04 14.05 -25.37
C SER A 35 5.76 15.00 -24.20
N PHE A 36 6.09 14.59 -22.98
CA PHE A 36 5.96 15.46 -21.80
C PHE A 36 6.92 16.66 -21.86
N ARG A 37 8.16 16.51 -22.36
CA ARG A 37 9.08 17.64 -22.57
C ARG A 37 8.54 18.67 -23.56
N ARG A 38 7.96 18.20 -24.67
CA ARG A 38 7.31 19.08 -25.66
C ARG A 38 6.13 19.82 -25.04
N PHE A 39 5.28 19.10 -24.30
CA PHE A 39 4.16 19.69 -23.58
C PHE A 39 4.59 20.77 -22.57
N ILE A 40 5.61 20.49 -21.75
CA ILE A 40 6.17 21.46 -20.79
C ILE A 40 6.62 22.73 -21.52
N THR A 41 7.30 22.57 -22.65
CA THR A 41 7.78 23.70 -23.46
C THR A 41 6.61 24.51 -24.03
N SER A 42 5.58 23.84 -24.54
CA SER A 42 4.41 24.53 -25.10
C SER A 42 3.57 25.24 -24.04
N SER A 43 3.46 24.68 -22.83
CA SER A 43 2.64 25.26 -21.76
C SER A 43 3.33 26.41 -21.02
N LEU A 44 4.65 26.31 -20.80
CA LEU A 44 5.39 27.24 -19.94
C LEU A 44 6.37 28.15 -20.70
N GLY A 45 6.67 27.87 -21.98
CA GLY A 45 7.60 28.67 -22.78
C GLY A 45 9.06 28.59 -22.32
N VAL A 46 9.46 27.51 -21.65
CA VAL A 46 10.78 27.37 -21.01
C VAL A 46 11.84 26.89 -22.01
N ALA A 47 13.09 27.29 -21.78
CA ALA A 47 14.24 26.78 -22.52
C ALA A 47 14.42 25.26 -22.40
N VAL A 48 14.98 24.64 -23.44
CA VAL A 48 15.16 23.18 -23.53
C VAL A 48 16.04 22.62 -22.40
N THR A 49 16.96 23.43 -21.87
CA THR A 49 17.86 23.06 -20.76
C THR A 49 17.13 22.80 -19.45
N ASP A 50 16.02 23.49 -19.20
CA ASP A 50 15.33 23.43 -17.90
C ASP A 50 14.23 22.35 -17.89
N GLN A 51 13.91 21.75 -19.03
CA GLN A 51 12.85 20.74 -19.17
C GLN A 51 13.01 19.57 -18.18
N SER A 52 14.25 19.15 -17.91
CA SER A 52 14.55 18.07 -16.97
C SER A 52 14.15 18.40 -15.54
N VAL A 53 14.27 19.67 -15.14
CA VAL A 53 13.86 20.13 -13.80
C VAL A 53 12.34 20.01 -13.64
N TYR A 54 11.57 20.42 -14.65
CA TYR A 54 10.12 20.30 -14.63
C TYR A 54 9.64 18.85 -14.70
N LEU A 55 10.27 17.98 -15.51
CA LEU A 55 9.97 16.54 -15.44
C LEU A 55 10.25 15.93 -14.06
N GLY A 56 11.36 16.33 -13.43
CA GLY A 56 11.68 15.92 -12.07
C GLY A 56 10.64 16.41 -11.07
N LEU A 57 10.19 17.67 -11.21
CA LEU A 57 9.15 18.27 -10.38
C LEU A 57 7.81 17.53 -10.54
N LEU A 58 7.47 17.12 -11.76
CA LEU A 58 6.26 16.35 -12.04
C LEU A 58 6.26 14.97 -11.38
N SER A 59 7.42 14.31 -11.35
CA SER A 59 7.57 13.04 -10.62
C SER A 59 7.53 13.25 -9.11
N SER A 60 8.15 14.33 -8.63
CA SER A 60 8.23 14.67 -7.21
C SER A 60 6.89 15.09 -6.62
N SER A 61 6.04 15.77 -7.39
CA SER A 61 4.72 16.23 -6.92
C SER A 61 3.81 15.07 -6.52
N PHE A 62 3.85 13.98 -7.28
CA PHE A 62 3.18 12.72 -6.91
C PHE A 62 3.71 12.17 -5.58
N ILE A 63 5.04 12.10 -5.42
CA ILE A 63 5.68 11.57 -4.21
C ILE A 63 5.27 12.40 -2.99
N ILE A 64 5.24 13.74 -3.11
CA ILE A 64 4.82 14.63 -2.03
C ILE A 64 3.39 14.32 -1.58
N GLY A 65 2.45 14.23 -2.53
CA GLY A 65 1.05 13.89 -2.22
C GLY A 65 0.93 12.52 -1.55
N HIS A 66 1.64 11.52 -2.09
CA HIS A 66 1.65 10.17 -1.56
C HIS A 66 2.23 10.11 -0.13
N SER A 67 3.39 10.71 0.12
CA SER A 67 4.09 10.66 1.41
C SER A 67 3.32 11.36 2.54
N ILE A 68 2.70 12.50 2.25
CA ILE A 68 1.93 13.22 3.28
C ILE A 68 0.69 12.43 3.67
N LEU A 69 -0.08 11.92 2.70
CA LEU A 69 -1.31 11.20 3.02
C LEU A 69 -1.11 9.75 3.40
N SER A 70 0.04 9.12 3.11
CA SER A 70 0.33 7.77 3.61
C SER A 70 0.36 7.71 5.14
N ILE A 71 0.73 8.81 5.81
CA ILE A 71 0.69 8.91 7.28
C ILE A 71 -0.77 8.84 7.78
N VAL A 72 -1.65 9.59 7.13
CA VAL A 72 -3.08 9.63 7.49
C VAL A 72 -3.76 8.29 7.16
N PHE A 73 -3.55 7.78 5.95
CA PHE A 73 -4.14 6.52 5.53
C PHE A 73 -3.55 5.30 6.23
N GLY A 74 -2.29 5.37 6.69
CA GLY A 74 -1.70 4.35 7.56
C GLY A 74 -2.47 4.18 8.86
N TYR A 75 -2.87 5.28 9.49
CA TYR A 75 -3.74 5.24 10.67
C TYR A 75 -5.17 4.79 10.34
N PHE A 76 -5.73 5.22 9.20
CA PHE A 76 -7.05 4.72 8.80
C PHE A 76 -7.05 3.23 8.45
N ALA A 77 -5.96 2.70 7.92
CA ALA A 77 -5.84 1.29 7.57
C ALA A 77 -6.03 0.33 8.76
N SER A 78 -5.77 0.77 10.00
CA SER A 78 -6.01 0.00 11.23
C SER A 78 -7.37 0.29 11.87
N THR A 79 -7.90 1.50 11.74
CA THR A 79 -9.10 1.96 12.47
C THR A 79 -10.41 1.87 11.67
N HIS A 80 -10.34 1.80 10.35
CA HIS A 80 -11.50 1.83 9.46
C HIS A 80 -11.57 0.62 8.55
N ARG A 81 -12.73 0.44 7.91
CA ARG A 81 -12.97 -0.66 6.97
C ARG A 81 -12.08 -0.53 5.73
N PRO A 82 -11.29 -1.56 5.37
CA PRO A 82 -10.25 -1.46 4.34
C PRO A 82 -10.81 -1.06 2.97
N PHE A 83 -11.92 -1.67 2.54
CA PHE A 83 -12.48 -1.39 1.22
C PHE A 83 -13.14 -0.02 1.10
N ARG A 84 -13.60 0.56 2.22
CA ARG A 84 -14.14 1.92 2.21
C ARG A 84 -13.02 2.94 1.96
N ILE A 85 -11.87 2.73 2.59
CA ILE A 85 -10.68 3.58 2.37
C ILE A 85 -10.19 3.43 0.93
N ILE A 86 -10.00 2.20 0.47
CA ILE A 86 -9.56 1.91 -0.91
C ILE A 86 -10.53 2.54 -1.91
N SER A 87 -11.84 2.33 -1.76
CA SER A 87 -12.82 2.90 -2.70
C SER A 87 -12.78 4.43 -2.76
N LEU A 88 -12.60 5.08 -1.61
CA LEU A 88 -12.63 6.53 -1.53
C LEU A 88 -11.35 7.14 -2.10
N GLY A 89 -10.19 6.60 -1.74
CA GLY A 89 -8.92 7.08 -2.28
C GLY A 89 -8.71 6.72 -3.75
N THR A 90 -9.13 5.54 -4.21
CA THR A 90 -9.08 5.23 -5.65
C THR A 90 -10.10 6.06 -6.45
N SER A 91 -11.23 6.46 -5.87
CA SER A 91 -12.13 7.43 -6.54
C SER A 91 -11.45 8.79 -6.73
N ILE A 92 -10.72 9.27 -5.71
CA ILE A 92 -9.91 10.49 -5.81
C ILE A 92 -8.83 10.32 -6.88
N TRP A 93 -8.18 9.16 -6.92
CA TRP A 93 -7.18 8.83 -7.94
C TRP A 93 -7.77 8.88 -9.35
N ILE A 94 -8.95 8.28 -9.60
CA ILE A 94 -9.59 8.30 -10.94
C ILE A 94 -9.85 9.75 -11.39
N VAL A 95 -10.37 10.58 -10.49
CA VAL A 95 -10.58 12.01 -10.79
C VAL A 95 -9.26 12.71 -11.08
N ALA A 96 -8.21 12.40 -10.32
CA ALA A 96 -6.88 12.97 -10.52
C ALA A 96 -6.26 12.59 -11.87
N ILE A 97 -6.41 11.34 -12.30
CA ILE A 97 -5.94 10.87 -13.61
C ILE A 97 -6.72 11.55 -14.75
N ILE A 98 -8.03 11.74 -14.59
CA ILE A 98 -8.82 12.51 -15.56
C ILE A 98 -8.33 13.96 -15.63
N ILE A 99 -7.98 14.58 -14.50
CA ILE A 99 -7.37 15.93 -14.46
C ILE A 99 -6.03 15.94 -15.22
N CYS A 100 -5.19 14.92 -15.05
CA CYS A 100 -3.96 14.76 -15.82
C CYS A 100 -4.24 14.70 -17.33
N ALA A 101 -5.23 13.93 -17.77
CA ALA A 101 -5.59 13.84 -19.19
C ALA A 101 -6.12 15.17 -19.75
N ILE A 102 -6.95 15.89 -18.99
CA ILE A 102 -7.49 17.19 -19.38
C ILE A 102 -6.39 18.26 -19.46
N SER A 103 -5.31 18.12 -18.68
CA SER A 103 -4.20 19.08 -18.69
C SER A 103 -3.52 19.22 -20.05
N GLU A 104 -3.50 18.17 -20.87
CA GLU A 104 -3.02 18.23 -22.25
C GLU A 104 -3.91 19.16 -23.10
N HIS A 105 -5.22 18.98 -23.01
CA HIS A 105 -6.22 19.70 -23.81
C HIS A 105 -6.27 21.19 -23.48
N VAL A 106 -6.07 21.54 -22.20
CA VAL A 106 -6.04 22.93 -21.72
C VAL A 106 -4.63 23.53 -21.83
N ASN A 107 -3.63 22.73 -22.23
CA ASN A 107 -2.23 23.13 -22.33
C ASN A 107 -1.68 23.75 -21.02
N SER A 108 -1.99 23.12 -19.89
CA SER A 108 -1.68 23.64 -18.54
C SER A 108 -0.85 22.68 -17.71
N TYR A 109 0.44 22.98 -17.58
CA TYR A 109 1.35 22.22 -16.71
C TYR A 109 0.96 22.27 -15.23
N ALA A 110 0.41 23.40 -14.75
CA ALA A 110 -0.05 23.53 -13.37
C ALA A 110 -1.19 22.53 -13.07
N LEU A 111 -2.10 22.33 -14.03
CA LEU A 111 -3.18 21.37 -13.90
C LEU A 111 -2.65 19.93 -13.85
N LEU A 112 -1.63 19.63 -14.65
CA LEU A 112 -0.95 18.34 -14.61
C LEU A 112 -0.29 18.09 -13.24
N ILE A 113 0.36 19.10 -12.65
CA ILE A 113 0.95 19.00 -11.30
C ILE A 113 -0.12 18.72 -10.25
N VAL A 114 -1.25 19.44 -10.29
CA VAL A 114 -2.37 19.21 -9.37
C VAL A 114 -2.90 17.78 -9.52
N GLY A 115 -3.07 17.30 -10.75
CA GLY A 115 -3.45 15.91 -11.02
C GLY A 115 -2.47 14.91 -10.41
N ARG A 116 -1.16 15.12 -10.54
CA ARG A 116 -0.14 14.23 -9.93
C ARG A 116 -0.14 14.25 -8.41
N VAL A 117 -0.31 15.41 -7.78
CA VAL A 117 -0.43 15.48 -6.31
C VAL A 117 -1.67 14.70 -5.85
N LEU A 118 -2.81 14.91 -6.51
CA LEU A 118 -4.07 14.23 -6.18
C LEU A 118 -4.02 12.73 -6.47
N SER A 119 -3.32 12.28 -7.51
CA SER A 119 -3.14 10.85 -7.76
C SER A 119 -2.25 10.23 -6.67
N GLY A 120 -1.20 10.93 -6.22
CA GLY A 120 -0.41 10.51 -5.05
C GLY A 120 -1.25 10.35 -3.79
N VAL A 121 -2.13 11.32 -3.52
CA VAL A 121 -3.10 11.28 -2.41
C VAL A 121 -3.98 10.04 -2.49
N GLY A 122 -4.57 9.78 -3.66
CA GLY A 122 -5.47 8.65 -3.86
C GLY A 122 -4.76 7.30 -3.75
N GLU A 123 -3.57 7.16 -4.34
CA GLU A 123 -2.81 5.91 -4.34
C GLU A 123 -2.30 5.53 -2.93
N ALA A 124 -1.94 6.52 -2.10
CA ALA A 124 -1.50 6.27 -0.73
C ALA A 124 -2.52 5.45 0.07
N SER A 125 -3.81 5.70 -0.13
CA SER A 125 -4.89 4.93 0.51
C SER A 125 -4.80 3.43 0.22
N PHE A 126 -4.47 3.08 -1.03
CA PHE A 126 -4.39 1.70 -1.47
C PHE A 126 -3.11 1.04 -0.95
N GLN A 127 -1.97 1.73 -1.05
CA GLN A 127 -0.67 1.20 -0.63
C GLN A 127 -0.59 0.95 0.88
N CYS A 128 -1.29 1.73 1.71
CA CYS A 128 -1.35 1.50 3.15
C CYS A 128 -2.28 0.33 3.55
N VAL A 129 -3.32 0.06 2.77
CA VAL A 129 -4.37 -0.91 3.14
C VAL A 129 -4.14 -2.29 2.52
N ALA A 130 -3.67 -2.36 1.27
CA ALA A 130 -3.60 -3.61 0.52
C ALA A 130 -2.59 -4.63 1.11
N PRO A 131 -1.34 -4.28 1.47
CA PRO A 131 -0.39 -5.26 2.00
C PRO A 131 -0.85 -5.90 3.33
N PRO A 132 -1.29 -5.14 4.36
CA PRO A 132 -1.83 -5.72 5.58
C PRO A 132 -3.09 -6.57 5.34
N PHE A 133 -3.92 -6.19 4.37
CA PHE A 133 -5.10 -6.97 4.01
C PHE A 133 -4.72 -8.32 3.41
N ILE A 134 -3.78 -8.34 2.46
CA ILE A 134 -3.28 -9.58 1.83
C ILE A 134 -2.63 -10.47 2.88
N ASP A 135 -1.80 -9.88 3.75
CA ASP A 135 -1.13 -10.61 4.82
C ASP A 135 -2.13 -11.32 5.74
N ARG A 136 -3.21 -10.66 6.16
CA ARG A 136 -4.23 -11.24 7.05
C ARG A 136 -5.09 -12.33 6.41
N HIS A 137 -5.41 -12.21 5.12
CA HIS A 137 -6.38 -13.08 4.46
C HIS A 137 -5.76 -14.16 3.57
N ALA A 138 -4.46 -14.07 3.29
CA ALA A 138 -3.77 -15.10 2.53
C ALA A 138 -3.63 -16.40 3.35
N PRO A 139 -3.82 -17.58 2.73
CA PRO A 139 -3.59 -18.87 3.40
C PRO A 139 -2.18 -18.94 4.00
N PRO A 140 -1.99 -19.38 5.26
CA PRO A 140 -0.68 -19.39 5.91
C PRO A 140 0.42 -20.08 5.09
N ALA A 141 0.10 -21.22 4.47
CA ALA A 141 1.03 -21.98 3.64
C ALA A 141 1.42 -21.28 2.32
N ARG A 142 0.68 -20.27 1.87
CA ARG A 142 0.92 -19.55 0.61
C ARG A 142 1.01 -18.02 0.79
N ARG A 143 1.11 -17.54 2.03
CA ARG A 143 1.14 -16.11 2.36
C ARG A 143 2.25 -15.37 1.62
N SER A 144 3.48 -15.89 1.71
CA SER A 144 4.64 -15.32 1.03
C SER A 144 4.51 -15.32 -0.49
N PHE A 145 3.78 -16.28 -1.07
CA PHE A 145 3.52 -16.32 -2.52
C PHE A 145 2.61 -15.18 -2.96
N TYR A 146 1.51 -14.94 -2.24
CA TYR A 146 0.59 -13.83 -2.56
C TYR A 146 1.23 -12.46 -2.34
N VAL A 147 1.97 -12.29 -1.24
CA VAL A 147 2.76 -11.06 -1.01
C VAL A 147 3.82 -10.90 -2.09
N GLY A 148 4.47 -11.99 -2.51
CA GLY A 148 5.43 -11.99 -3.62
C GLY A 148 4.82 -11.55 -4.95
N ILE A 149 3.61 -12.03 -5.29
CA ILE A 149 2.88 -11.56 -6.48
C ILE A 149 2.59 -10.05 -6.38
N TYR A 150 2.09 -9.60 -5.23
CA TYR A 150 1.80 -8.18 -5.01
C TYR A 150 3.04 -7.30 -5.19
N LEU A 151 4.19 -7.73 -4.67
CA LEU A 151 5.47 -7.04 -4.85
C LEU A 151 5.99 -7.15 -6.29
N ALA A 152 5.77 -8.27 -6.97
CA ALA A 152 6.15 -8.44 -8.37
C ALA A 152 5.37 -7.48 -9.29
N SER A 153 4.10 -7.16 -8.95
CA SER A 153 3.30 -6.16 -9.67
C SER A 153 3.97 -4.78 -9.73
N VAL A 154 4.85 -4.44 -8.78
CA VAL A 154 5.61 -3.18 -8.79
C VAL A 154 6.52 -3.10 -10.02
N ILE A 155 7.36 -4.11 -10.19
CA ILE A 155 8.37 -4.16 -11.26
C ILE A 155 7.69 -4.39 -12.61
N VAL A 156 6.77 -5.37 -12.66
CA VAL A 156 6.05 -5.72 -13.88
C VAL A 156 5.16 -4.56 -14.33
N GLY A 157 4.44 -3.91 -13.41
CA GLY A 157 3.58 -2.77 -13.70
C GLY A 157 4.37 -1.59 -14.24
N THR A 158 5.51 -1.26 -13.63
CA THR A 158 6.38 -0.17 -14.11
C THR A 158 6.91 -0.45 -15.51
N ALA A 159 7.36 -1.68 -15.78
CA ALA A 159 7.85 -2.07 -17.11
C ALA A 159 6.74 -2.00 -18.18
N ILE A 160 5.54 -2.50 -17.86
CA ILE A 160 4.38 -2.37 -18.74
C ILE A 160 4.04 -0.89 -18.93
N GLY A 161 4.09 -0.08 -17.88
CA GLY A 161 3.83 1.35 -17.91
C GLY A 161 4.76 2.12 -18.86
N PHE A 162 6.04 1.76 -18.93
CA PHE A 162 6.98 2.38 -19.89
C PHE A 162 6.55 2.12 -21.34
N VAL A 163 6.24 0.86 -21.66
CA VAL A 163 5.78 0.46 -23.00
C VAL A 163 4.43 1.10 -23.30
N TYR A 164 3.48 1.01 -22.36
CA TYR A 164 2.15 1.58 -22.47
C TYR A 164 2.19 3.10 -22.72
N GLY A 165 2.98 3.84 -21.93
CA GLY A 165 3.18 5.27 -22.12
C GLY A 165 3.78 5.60 -23.49
N SER A 166 4.80 4.85 -23.93
CA SER A 166 5.43 5.05 -25.24
C SER A 166 4.45 4.83 -26.42
N LEU A 167 3.66 3.76 -26.37
CA LEU A 167 2.69 3.42 -27.42
C LEU A 167 1.60 4.49 -27.57
N PHE A 168 1.06 4.97 -26.45
CA PHE A 168 0.05 6.02 -26.49
C PHE A 168 0.62 7.36 -26.96
N ALA A 169 1.84 7.68 -26.57
CA ALA A 169 2.53 8.89 -27.02
C ALA A 169 2.79 8.93 -28.53
N GLU A 170 2.99 7.77 -29.18
CA GLU A 170 3.13 7.66 -30.63
C GLU A 170 1.78 7.57 -31.37
N SER A 171 0.72 7.18 -30.65
CA SER A 171 -0.62 7.05 -31.21
C SER A 171 -1.30 8.41 -31.44
N SER A 172 -2.38 8.40 -32.21
CA SER A 172 -3.24 9.57 -32.41
C SER A 172 -3.99 10.02 -31.14
N LEU A 173 -4.00 9.19 -30.09
CA LEU A 173 -4.70 9.46 -28.83
C LEU A 173 -3.83 10.22 -27.80
N THR A 174 -2.58 10.52 -28.17
CA THR A 174 -1.58 11.21 -27.33
C THR A 174 -1.38 10.53 -25.96
N TRP A 175 -0.58 11.15 -25.08
CA TRP A 175 -0.39 10.63 -23.73
C TRP A 175 -1.62 10.86 -22.83
N ALA A 176 -2.50 11.82 -23.12
CA ALA A 176 -3.78 11.94 -22.41
C ALA A 176 -4.68 10.71 -22.60
N GLY A 177 -4.64 10.07 -23.78
CA GLY A 177 -5.36 8.83 -24.03
C GLY A 177 -4.96 7.70 -23.08
N ALA A 178 -3.67 7.63 -22.70
CA ALA A 178 -3.17 6.65 -21.73
C ALA A 178 -3.85 6.83 -20.37
N PHE A 179 -3.96 8.08 -19.89
CA PHE A 179 -4.62 8.40 -18.63
C PHE A 179 -6.14 8.15 -18.68
N TYR A 180 -6.82 8.48 -19.79
CA TYR A 180 -8.26 8.18 -19.92
C TYR A 180 -8.56 6.68 -19.89
N PHE A 181 -7.81 5.88 -20.65
CA PHE A 181 -8.01 4.44 -20.71
C PHE A 181 -7.74 3.79 -19.35
N GLU A 182 -6.68 4.22 -18.68
CA GLU A 182 -6.35 3.79 -17.34
C GLU A 182 -7.44 4.15 -16.31
N ALA A 183 -7.98 5.37 -16.37
CA ALA A 183 -9.08 5.79 -15.49
C ALA A 183 -10.32 4.89 -15.65
N ILE A 184 -10.66 4.50 -16.89
CA ILE A 184 -11.76 3.57 -17.18
C ILE A 184 -11.46 2.19 -16.59
N LEU A 185 -10.26 1.66 -16.82
CA LEU A 185 -9.87 0.34 -16.32
C LEU A 185 -9.91 0.29 -14.79
N MET A 186 -9.40 1.34 -14.12
CA MET A 186 -9.44 1.44 -12.67
C MET A 186 -10.88 1.56 -12.15
N ALA A 187 -11.74 2.32 -12.83
CA ALA A 187 -13.16 2.42 -12.47
C ALA A 187 -13.86 1.06 -12.55
N CYS A 188 -13.56 0.25 -13.58
CA CYS A 188 -14.06 -1.12 -13.68
C CYS A 188 -13.57 -2.01 -12.52
N LEU A 189 -12.29 -1.93 -12.16
CA LEU A 189 -11.72 -2.71 -11.06
C LEU A 189 -12.34 -2.30 -9.71
N ILE A 190 -12.54 -1.01 -9.46
CA ILE A 190 -13.19 -0.52 -8.23
C ILE A 190 -14.66 -0.88 -8.19
N PHE A 191 -15.37 -0.82 -9.32
CA PHE A 191 -16.72 -1.32 -9.40
C PHE A 191 -16.76 -2.81 -9.04
N CYS A 192 -15.86 -3.64 -9.58
CA CYS A 192 -15.72 -5.03 -9.17
C CYS A 192 -15.42 -5.17 -7.66
N CYS A 193 -14.52 -4.37 -7.09
CA CYS A 193 -14.26 -4.37 -5.64
C CYS A 193 -15.54 -4.08 -4.84
N LEU A 194 -16.32 -3.07 -5.22
CA LEU A 194 -17.50 -2.66 -4.45
C LEU A 194 -18.65 -3.67 -4.51
N PHE A 195 -18.84 -4.34 -5.65
CA PHE A 195 -19.97 -5.27 -5.84
C PHE A 195 -19.62 -6.74 -5.54
N CYS A 196 -18.34 -7.11 -5.58
CA CYS A 196 -17.92 -8.50 -5.39
C CYS A 196 -17.29 -8.79 -4.02
N VAL A 197 -16.98 -7.77 -3.21
CA VAL A 197 -16.44 -7.95 -1.85
C VAL A 197 -17.54 -8.44 -0.91
N PRO A 198 -17.35 -9.59 -0.24
CA PRO A 198 -18.23 -10.02 0.85
C PRO A 198 -18.09 -9.08 2.05
N ASP A 199 -19.22 -8.70 2.66
CA ASP A 199 -19.22 -7.86 3.87
C ASP A 199 -18.40 -8.47 5.03
N GLU A 200 -18.26 -9.79 5.05
CA GLU A 200 -17.46 -10.56 6.01
C GLU A 200 -15.95 -10.21 5.96
N LEU A 201 -15.44 -9.82 4.79
CA LEU A 201 -14.05 -9.41 4.59
C LEU A 201 -13.86 -7.89 4.74
N ASN A 202 -14.95 -7.13 4.78
CA ASN A 202 -14.94 -5.66 4.92
C ASN A 202 -15.14 -5.22 6.38
N VAL A 203 -14.43 -5.86 7.28
CA VAL A 203 -14.49 -5.56 8.73
C VAL A 203 -13.26 -4.74 9.11
N VAL A 204 -13.43 -3.88 10.11
CA VAL A 204 -12.30 -3.16 10.72
C VAL A 204 -11.31 -4.19 11.25
N PRO A 205 -10.01 -4.04 10.99
CA PRO A 205 -9.03 -4.95 11.56
C PRO A 205 -9.16 -5.04 13.08
N PRO A 206 -9.10 -6.26 13.68
CA PRO A 206 -8.97 -6.36 15.13
C PRO A 206 -7.66 -5.70 15.55
N THR A 207 -7.68 -5.03 16.71
CA THR A 207 -6.47 -4.51 17.35
C THR A 207 -5.51 -5.66 17.69
N ASP A 208 -4.22 -5.37 17.88
CA ASP A 208 -3.22 -6.40 18.16
C ASP A 208 -3.57 -7.22 19.41
N ASP A 209 -4.21 -6.60 20.42
CA ASP A 209 -4.74 -7.27 21.60
C ASP A 209 -5.90 -8.23 21.29
N GLU A 210 -6.85 -7.79 20.45
CA GLU A 210 -7.95 -8.65 19.99
C GLU A 210 -7.46 -9.80 19.10
N ALA A 211 -6.42 -9.58 18.30
CA ALA A 211 -5.80 -10.59 17.47
C ALA A 211 -5.00 -11.60 18.30
N ALA A 212 -4.31 -11.16 19.35
CA ALA A 212 -3.62 -12.00 20.32
C ALA A 212 -4.62 -12.86 21.13
N LEU A 213 -5.76 -12.31 21.51
CA LEU A 213 -6.87 -13.03 22.15
C LEU A 213 -7.58 -14.04 21.22
N ARG A 214 -7.63 -13.76 19.90
CA ARG A 214 -8.23 -14.66 18.89
C ARG A 214 -7.32 -15.79 18.44
N LYS A 215 -6.00 -15.66 18.57
CA LYS A 215 -5.13 -16.83 18.48
C LYS A 215 -5.59 -17.75 19.61
N PRO A 216 -5.95 -19.02 19.35
CA PRO A 216 -6.23 -19.94 20.44
C PRO A 216 -4.96 -19.97 21.28
N LEU A 217 -5.01 -19.36 22.47
CA LEU A 217 -4.05 -19.60 23.52
C LEU A 217 -3.92 -21.11 23.57
N VAL A 218 -2.72 -21.59 23.23
CA VAL A 218 -2.19 -22.93 23.49
C VAL A 218 -3.29 -23.97 23.67
N SER A 219 -3.53 -24.76 22.61
CA SER A 219 -4.63 -25.71 22.43
C SER A 219 -5.52 -25.88 23.66
N THR A 220 -6.82 -25.64 23.54
CA THR A 220 -7.78 -25.86 24.62
C THR A 220 -7.63 -27.24 25.27
N ASN A 221 -6.97 -28.20 24.59
CA ASN A 221 -6.55 -29.50 25.09
C ASN A 221 -5.29 -29.49 25.99
N GLU A 222 -4.26 -28.68 25.74
CA GLU A 222 -3.10 -28.50 26.64
C GLU A 222 -3.51 -27.77 27.91
N PHE A 223 -4.21 -26.63 27.81
CA PHE A 223 -4.69 -25.91 28.98
C PHE A 223 -5.74 -26.74 29.76
N ALA A 224 -6.64 -27.47 29.09
CA ALA A 224 -7.53 -28.40 29.77
C ALA A 224 -6.78 -29.58 30.38
N SER A 225 -5.68 -30.06 29.78
CA SER A 225 -4.84 -31.12 30.37
C SER A 225 -4.09 -30.64 31.59
N GLU A 226 -3.63 -29.38 31.58
CA GLU A 226 -2.89 -28.73 32.67
C GLU A 226 -3.81 -28.36 33.83
N VAL A 227 -5.02 -27.87 33.54
CA VAL A 227 -6.09 -27.69 34.54
C VAL A 227 -6.58 -29.03 35.07
N MET A 228 -6.67 -30.08 34.23
CA MET A 228 -7.01 -31.43 34.69
C MET A 228 -5.91 -32.06 35.55
N SER A 229 -4.63 -31.84 35.24
CA SER A 229 -3.51 -32.32 36.04
C SER A 229 -3.41 -31.58 37.38
N LEU A 230 -3.64 -30.27 37.39
CA LEU A 230 -3.75 -29.47 38.62
C LEU A 230 -4.94 -29.91 39.47
N SER A 231 -6.08 -30.28 38.86
CA SER A 231 -7.24 -30.84 39.59
C SER A 231 -7.02 -32.26 40.13
N ARG A 232 -6.04 -32.99 39.61
CA ARG A 232 -5.62 -34.32 40.09
C ARG A 232 -4.64 -34.17 41.24
N GLU A 233 -3.68 -33.26 41.11
CA GLU A 233 -2.69 -32.95 42.14
C GLU A 233 -3.33 -32.29 43.39
N SER A 234 -4.37 -31.46 43.20
CA SER A 234 -5.17 -30.90 44.30
C SER A 234 -6.10 -31.92 44.96
N ARG A 235 -6.43 -33.03 44.27
CA ARG A 235 -7.29 -34.10 44.81
C ARG A 235 -6.54 -35.04 45.74
N ASP A 236 -5.22 -35.14 45.54
CA ASP A 236 -4.34 -35.98 46.37
C ASP A 236 -3.83 -35.25 47.63
N THR A 237 -4.04 -33.93 47.73
CA THR A 237 -3.52 -33.09 48.84
C THR A 237 -4.58 -32.45 49.73
N VAL A 238 -5.87 -32.58 49.40
CA VAL A 238 -6.96 -32.01 50.21
C VAL A 238 -7.98 -33.09 50.55
N ASP A 239 -7.62 -33.92 51.52
CA ASP A 239 -8.61 -34.47 52.43
C ASP A 239 -8.53 -33.68 53.74
N LYS A 240 -9.71 -33.24 54.19
CA LYS A 240 -10.02 -32.49 55.42
C LYS A 240 -9.84 -30.96 55.36
N ASN A 241 -10.98 -30.31 55.12
CA ASN A 241 -11.31 -28.89 55.36
C ASN A 241 -11.26 -27.96 54.14
N ALA A 242 -12.18 -28.15 53.20
CA ALA A 242 -12.70 -27.05 52.39
C ALA A 242 -14.18 -27.30 52.13
N ALA A 243 -15.02 -26.61 52.90
CA ALA A 243 -16.44 -26.50 52.67
C ALA A 243 -16.68 -25.77 51.34
N GLU A 244 -17.61 -26.32 50.56
CA GLU A 244 -18.55 -25.62 49.67
C GLU A 244 -18.09 -24.26 49.12
N LEU A 245 -17.40 -24.26 47.98
CA LEU A 245 -17.58 -23.16 47.02
C LEU A 245 -18.69 -23.55 46.06
N SER A 246 -19.68 -22.66 45.94
CA SER A 246 -20.80 -22.84 45.02
C SER A 246 -20.32 -22.81 43.56
N PRO A 247 -20.92 -23.59 42.63
CA PRO A 247 -20.58 -23.54 41.21
C PRO A 247 -20.64 -22.13 40.60
N THR A 248 -21.47 -21.26 41.19
CA THR A 248 -21.59 -19.84 40.88
C THR A 248 -20.35 -19.03 41.23
N GLU A 249 -19.71 -19.22 42.39
CA GLU A 249 -18.47 -18.50 42.73
C GLU A 249 -17.27 -18.93 41.89
N TYR A 250 -17.23 -20.19 41.47
CA TYR A 250 -16.19 -20.68 40.56
C TYR A 250 -16.38 -20.13 39.15
N ALA A 251 -17.63 -20.06 38.67
CA ALA A 251 -17.97 -19.42 37.40
C ALA A 251 -17.74 -17.90 37.42
N ASP A 252 -17.95 -17.25 38.57
CA ASP A 252 -17.69 -15.82 38.75
C ASP A 252 -16.18 -15.55 38.76
N LYS A 253 -15.37 -16.35 39.45
CA LYS A 253 -13.90 -16.28 39.36
C LYS A 253 -13.35 -16.61 37.98
N LEU A 254 -13.95 -17.55 37.26
CA LEU A 254 -13.60 -17.86 35.88
C LEU A 254 -14.03 -16.71 34.93
N GLY A 255 -15.16 -16.06 35.23
CA GLY A 255 -15.61 -14.84 34.57
C GLY A 255 -14.72 -13.63 34.86
N VAL A 256 -14.08 -13.57 36.04
CA VAL A 256 -13.08 -12.56 36.41
C VAL A 256 -11.73 -12.82 35.72
N LEU A 257 -11.36 -14.08 35.45
CA LEU A 257 -10.21 -14.40 34.58
C LEU A 257 -10.50 -14.11 33.10
N ILE A 258 -11.78 -14.02 32.72
CA ILE A 258 -12.25 -13.48 31.43
C ILE A 258 -12.68 -12.03 31.67
N GLU A 259 -11.82 -11.22 32.30
CA GLU A 259 -11.95 -9.78 32.18
C GLU A 259 -11.93 -9.45 30.68
N ARG A 260 -13.10 -9.07 30.14
CA ARG A 260 -13.17 -8.41 28.84
C ARG A 260 -12.22 -7.21 28.96
N PRO A 261 -11.18 -7.09 28.13
CA PRO A 261 -10.30 -5.95 28.24
C PRO A 261 -11.18 -4.71 28.13
N HIS A 262 -10.93 -3.80 29.06
CA HIS A 262 -11.50 -2.48 29.11
C HIS A 262 -11.57 -1.93 27.69
N LYS A 263 -12.71 -1.32 27.32
CA LYS A 263 -12.84 -0.54 26.10
C LYS A 263 -11.86 0.63 26.22
N GLU A 264 -10.63 0.40 25.82
CA GLU A 264 -9.53 1.34 25.95
C GLU A 264 -9.85 2.53 25.05
N ASN A 265 -9.62 3.72 25.59
CA ASN A 265 -9.88 4.97 24.88
C ASN A 265 -9.26 4.87 23.49
N SER A 266 -10.03 5.15 22.44
CA SER A 266 -9.48 5.33 21.10
C SER A 266 -8.32 6.31 21.21
N GLU A 267 -7.09 5.80 21.14
CA GLU A 267 -5.91 6.63 21.21
C GLU A 267 -6.03 7.74 20.16
N SER A 268 -5.63 8.95 20.54
CA SER A 268 -5.67 10.06 19.61
C SER A 268 -4.67 9.79 18.49
N PHE A 269 -5.04 10.12 17.24
CA PHE A 269 -4.16 10.02 16.07
C PHE A 269 -2.73 10.50 16.34
N LEU A 270 -2.59 11.62 17.07
CA LEU A 270 -1.28 12.20 17.40
C LEU A 270 -0.50 11.38 18.43
N GLN A 271 -1.17 10.71 19.36
CA GLN A 271 -0.52 9.86 20.37
C GLN A 271 0.08 8.62 19.71
N THR A 272 -0.70 7.90 18.90
CA THR A 272 -0.23 6.72 18.17
C THR A 272 0.97 7.07 17.26
N TRP A 273 0.91 8.19 16.54
CA TRP A 273 2.04 8.63 15.73
C TRP A 273 3.26 9.07 16.54
N TRP A 274 3.05 9.72 17.69
CA TRP A 274 4.14 10.08 18.58
C TRP A 274 4.84 8.85 19.14
N GLU A 275 4.10 7.80 19.48
CA GLU A 275 4.65 6.54 19.96
C GLU A 275 5.47 5.82 18.88
N ILE A 276 4.94 5.71 17.66
CA ILE A 276 5.66 5.12 16.52
C ILE A 276 6.95 5.90 16.23
N LEU A 277 6.87 7.23 16.21
CA LEU A 277 8.05 8.08 15.95
C LEU A 277 9.03 8.11 17.12
N SER A 278 8.62 7.72 18.32
CA SER A 278 9.50 7.59 19.48
C SER A 278 10.25 6.25 19.51
N ASP A 279 9.83 5.28 18.70
CA ASP A 279 10.49 3.97 18.60
C ASP A 279 11.81 4.06 17.82
N VAL A 280 12.93 3.88 18.52
CA VAL A 280 14.29 3.99 17.95
C VAL A 280 14.54 2.95 16.86
N PRO A 281 14.20 1.66 17.02
CA PRO A 281 14.29 0.66 15.96
C PRO A 281 13.54 1.08 14.68
N PHE A 282 12.30 1.54 14.81
CA PHE A 282 11.52 2.04 13.67
C PHE A 282 12.23 3.19 12.96
N LEU A 283 12.69 4.22 13.69
CA LEU A 283 13.40 5.35 13.11
C LEU A 283 14.68 4.91 12.39
N LEU A 284 15.47 4.00 12.98
CA LEU A 284 16.69 3.49 12.36
C LEU A 284 16.40 2.74 11.07
N VAL A 285 15.35 1.91 11.03
CA VAL A 285 14.94 1.18 9.83
C VAL A 285 14.48 2.15 8.73
N VAL A 286 13.66 3.14 9.07
CA VAL A 286 13.18 4.15 8.10
C VAL A 286 14.34 4.97 7.54
N LEU A 287 15.24 5.46 8.40
CA LEU A 287 16.41 6.22 7.97
C LEU A 287 17.37 5.38 7.12
N ALA A 288 17.64 4.13 7.52
CA ALA A 288 18.48 3.22 6.76
C ALA A 288 17.87 2.92 5.38
N HIS A 289 16.56 2.67 5.31
CA HIS A 289 15.88 2.42 4.04
C HIS A 289 15.87 3.66 3.14
N GLY A 290 15.67 4.85 3.71
CA GLY A 290 15.78 6.12 2.99
C GLY A 290 17.19 6.34 2.43
N ALA A 291 18.22 6.13 3.24
CA ALA A 291 19.62 6.25 2.82
C ALA A 291 19.99 5.24 1.72
N TYR A 292 19.52 3.99 1.85
CA TYR A 292 19.70 2.95 0.85
C TYR A 292 19.08 3.33 -0.50
N THR A 293 17.81 3.78 -0.48
CA THR A 293 17.09 4.17 -1.70
C THR A 293 17.70 5.41 -2.35
N PHE A 294 18.10 6.40 -1.55
CA PHE A 294 18.83 7.58 -2.04
C PHE A 294 20.14 7.18 -2.73
N THR A 295 20.93 6.32 -2.09
CA THR A 295 22.21 5.85 -2.63
C THR A 295 22.01 5.13 -3.97
N LEU A 296 21.04 4.22 -4.06
CA LEU A 296 20.69 3.58 -5.33
C LEU A 296 20.23 4.58 -6.39
N GLY A 297 19.45 5.59 -6.02
CA GLY A 297 19.02 6.65 -6.93
C GLY A 297 20.19 7.45 -7.49
N VAL A 298 21.15 7.83 -6.64
CA VAL A 298 22.39 8.52 -7.05
C VAL A 298 23.22 7.65 -7.99
N PHE A 299 23.42 6.37 -7.67
CA PHE A 299 24.14 5.45 -8.54
C PHE A 299 23.43 5.21 -9.88
N ASN A 300 22.11 5.11 -9.89
CA ASN A 300 21.35 4.96 -11.15
C ASN A 300 21.43 6.21 -12.02
N ALA A 301 21.44 7.41 -11.43
CA ALA A 301 21.48 8.67 -12.17
C ALA A 301 22.88 9.03 -12.68
N PHE A 302 23.91 8.91 -11.81
CA PHE A 302 25.26 9.40 -12.09
C PHE A 302 26.29 8.29 -12.29
N GLY A 303 25.92 7.02 -12.05
CA GLY A 303 26.82 5.88 -12.23
C GLY A 303 27.43 5.81 -13.62
N PRO A 304 26.65 5.93 -14.72
CA PRO A 304 27.21 5.95 -16.07
C PRO A 304 28.26 7.05 -16.27
N ASP A 305 27.98 8.28 -15.81
CA ASP A 305 28.91 9.41 -15.92
C ASP A 305 30.20 9.19 -15.12
N VAL A 306 30.09 8.60 -13.93
CA VAL A 306 31.25 8.23 -13.11
C VAL A 306 32.12 7.21 -13.82
N PHE A 307 31.54 6.18 -14.43
CA PHE A 307 32.31 5.18 -15.17
C PHE A 307 32.93 5.74 -16.45
N ILE A 308 32.24 6.62 -17.17
CA ILE A 308 32.78 7.34 -18.34
C ILE A 308 33.94 8.24 -17.90
N GLY A 309 33.79 9.01 -16.82
CA GLY A 309 34.83 9.88 -16.27
C GLY A 309 36.07 9.12 -15.76
N LEU A 310 35.89 7.88 -15.32
CA LEU A 310 36.99 6.96 -14.96
C LEU A 310 37.65 6.28 -16.17
N GLY A 311 37.20 6.57 -17.40
CA GLY A 311 37.79 6.05 -18.63
C GLY A 311 37.45 4.58 -18.95
N LEU A 312 36.56 3.95 -18.18
CA LEU A 312 36.19 2.53 -18.31
C LEU A 312 35.41 2.21 -19.60
N PHE A 313 34.83 3.22 -20.27
CA PHE A 313 34.02 3.09 -21.50
C PHE A 313 34.52 3.99 -22.66
N SER A 314 35.82 4.29 -22.69
CA SER A 314 36.44 5.18 -23.68
C SER A 314 36.36 4.64 -25.13
N ASP A 315 36.32 3.31 -25.31
CA ASP A 315 36.24 2.68 -26.63
C ASP A 315 34.80 2.62 -27.20
N GLU A 316 33.76 2.66 -26.37
CA GLU A 316 32.35 2.61 -26.83
C GLU A 316 31.79 4.00 -27.15
N THR A 317 32.28 5.04 -26.48
CA THR A 317 31.88 6.43 -26.74
C THR A 317 32.41 6.94 -28.10
N SER A 318 33.52 6.39 -28.59
CA SER A 318 34.06 6.70 -29.92
C SER A 318 33.26 6.05 -31.08
N ALA A 319 32.50 4.99 -30.83
CA ALA A 319 31.61 4.36 -31.82
C ALA A 319 30.26 5.08 -31.99
N LEU A 320 29.82 5.87 -31.00
CA LEU A 320 28.60 6.68 -31.07
C LEU A 320 28.79 8.04 -31.77
N CYS A 321 30.05 8.44 -31.99
CA CYS A 321 30.43 9.68 -32.69
C CYS A 321 30.92 9.47 -34.13
N ALA A 322 30.88 8.24 -34.65
CA ALA A 322 31.18 7.90 -36.05
C ALA A 322 29.89 7.59 -36.81
#